data_AF-A0A1W1BAC9-F1
#
_entry.id   AF-A0A1W1BAC9-F1
#
_cell.length_a   1.000
_cell.length_b   1.000
_cell.length_c   1.000
_cell.angle_alpha   90.00
_cell.angle_beta   90.00
_cell.angle_gamma   90.00
#
_symmetry.space_group_name_H-M   'P 1'
#
loop_
_entity.id
_entity.type
_entity.pdbx_description
1 polymer ?
#
loop_
_entity_poly.entity_id
_entity_poly.type
_entity_poly.pdbx_seq_one_letter_code
_entity_poly.pdbx_strand_id
1 'polypeptide(L)'
;MKKVLVGGLFLILLSSAGFAKDVLEKFSTNGKTYEIYVGYGHSVYVTYGGSSDTGYVKGSNSDCQWKRYGSCKSYSSMISDIKYKVANHKYK
;
A
#
# COMPACT_ATOMS: atom_id res chain seq x y z
N MET A 1 33.59 0.81 -24.43
CA MET A 1 32.41 1.69 -24.33
C MET A 1 31.22 0.86 -23.83
N LYS A 2 30.76 1.09 -22.60
CA LYS A 2 29.46 0.62 -22.09
C LYS A 2 28.99 1.63 -21.04
N LYS A 3 28.02 2.47 -21.42
CA LYS A 3 27.38 3.46 -20.54
C LYS A 3 26.42 2.70 -19.63
N VAL A 4 26.72 2.60 -18.35
CA VAL A 4 25.74 2.20 -17.33
C VAL A 4 25.05 3.48 -16.88
N LEU A 5 23.89 3.75 -17.47
CA LEU A 5 23.02 4.85 -17.10
C LEU A 5 22.27 4.43 -15.82
N VAL A 6 22.89 4.56 -14.65
CA VAL A 6 22.15 4.48 -13.39
C VAL A 6 21.46 5.82 -13.18
N GLY A 7 20.30 5.96 -13.82
CA GLY A 7 19.35 7.03 -13.54
C GLY A 7 18.77 6.83 -12.14
N GLY A 8 19.50 7.27 -11.13
CA GLY A 8 18.97 7.46 -9.78
C GLY A 8 17.98 8.62 -9.82
N LEU A 9 16.73 8.29 -10.15
CA LEU A 9 15.62 9.22 -10.17
C LEU A 9 15.42 9.77 -8.74
N PHE A 10 15.80 11.03 -8.57
CA PHE A 10 15.59 11.84 -7.38
C PHE A 10 14.08 12.06 -7.21
N LEU A 11 13.42 11.20 -6.43
CA LEU A 11 11.98 11.29 -6.19
C LEU A 11 11.73 12.29 -5.05
N ILE A 12 11.33 13.49 -5.48
CA ILE A 12 10.84 14.59 -4.66
C ILE A 12 9.69 14.07 -3.79
N LEU A 13 9.89 14.10 -2.48
CA LEU A 13 8.88 13.82 -1.45
C LEU A 13 7.84 14.94 -1.45
N LEU A 14 6.86 14.86 -2.35
CA LEU A 14 5.60 15.59 -2.19
C LEU A 14 4.81 14.92 -1.07
N SER A 15 5.03 15.41 0.15
CA SER A 15 4.28 15.07 1.34
C SER A 15 2.83 15.55 1.21
N SER A 16 1.95 14.72 0.67
CA SER A 16 0.50 14.81 0.88
C SER A 16 0.16 14.38 2.32
N ALA A 17 0.76 15.06 3.30
CA ALA A 17 0.59 14.82 4.72
C ALA A 17 -0.62 15.61 5.21
N GLY A 18 -1.78 14.96 5.24
CA GLY A 18 -2.99 15.52 5.88
C GLY A 18 -3.96 14.47 6.43
N PHE A 19 -3.94 13.22 5.92
CA PHE A 19 -4.97 12.23 6.25
C PHE A 19 -4.47 10.82 6.59
N ALA A 20 -3.16 10.54 6.49
CA ALA A 20 -2.61 9.21 6.71
C ALA A 20 -1.84 9.18 8.04
N LYS A 21 -2.31 8.36 8.99
CA LYS A 21 -1.68 8.23 10.32
C LYS A 21 -0.34 7.51 10.26
N ASP A 22 -0.17 6.58 9.31
CA ASP A 22 1.11 5.93 8.96
C ASP A 22 1.03 5.38 7.53
N VAL A 23 2.01 5.71 6.68
CA VAL A 23 2.18 5.05 5.37
C VAL A 23 2.93 3.74 5.59
N LEU A 24 2.32 2.63 5.20
CA LEU A 24 2.92 1.29 5.30
C LEU A 24 3.89 1.03 4.15
N GLU A 25 3.49 1.33 2.91
CA GLU A 25 4.24 0.98 1.71
C GLU A 25 3.90 1.95 0.57
N LYS A 26 4.89 2.29 -0.26
CA LYS A 26 4.69 2.99 -1.53
C LYS A 26 5.19 2.15 -2.68
N PHE A 27 4.42 2.05 -3.76
CA PHE A 27 4.84 1.32 -4.96
C PHE A 27 4.24 1.93 -6.22
N SER A 28 4.88 1.69 -7.36
CA SER A 28 4.43 2.19 -8.66
C SER A 28 4.14 1.03 -9.61
N THR A 29 3.02 1.11 -10.31
CA THR A 29 2.65 0.16 -11.37
C THR A 29 1.81 0.87 -12.42
N ASN A 30 1.96 0.49 -13.69
CA ASN A 30 1.24 1.11 -14.82
C ASN A 30 1.36 2.65 -14.87
N GLY A 31 2.54 3.19 -14.55
CA GLY A 31 2.80 4.64 -14.55
C GLY A 31 2.12 5.42 -13.42
N LYS A 32 1.56 4.72 -12.42
CA LYS A 32 0.78 5.28 -11.32
C LYS A 32 1.43 4.93 -9.98
N THR A 33 1.45 5.88 -9.05
CA THR A 33 1.99 5.67 -7.69
C THR A 33 0.85 5.41 -6.72
N TYR A 34 0.96 4.31 -5.99
CA TYR A 34 0.02 3.87 -4.98
C TYR A 34 0.66 3.94 -3.60
N GLU A 35 -0.08 4.40 -2.62
CA GLU A 35 0.34 4.39 -1.22
C GLU A 35 -0.61 3.53 -0.41
N ILE A 36 -0.05 2.62 0.38
CA ILE A 36 -0.79 1.80 1.34
C ILE A 36 -0.60 2.48 2.70
N TYR A 37 -1.69 2.79 3.39
CA TYR A 37 -1.63 3.45 4.70
C TYR A 37 -2.73 2.94 5.63
N VAL A 38 -2.52 3.18 6.92
CA VAL A 38 -3.52 2.87 7.96
C VAL A 38 -4.31 4.12 8.26
N GLY A 39 -5.63 4.04 8.06
CA GLY A 39 -6.55 5.12 8.39
C GLY A 39 -7.01 5.08 9.85
N TYR A 40 -7.81 6.07 10.22
CA TYR A 40 -8.49 6.08 11.50
C TYR A 40 -9.43 4.87 11.60
N GLY A 41 -9.36 4.13 12.71
CA GLY A 41 -10.10 2.88 12.89
C GLY A 41 -9.32 1.61 12.52
N HIS A 42 -8.01 1.72 12.26
CA HIS A 42 -7.12 0.58 11.99
C HIS A 42 -7.36 -0.15 10.67
N SER A 43 -8.14 0.44 9.77
CA SER A 43 -8.36 -0.09 8.42
C SER A 43 -7.22 0.30 7.47
N VAL A 44 -6.90 -0.59 6.54
CA VAL A 44 -5.90 -0.33 5.50
C VAL A 44 -6.55 0.22 4.26
N TYR A 45 -5.98 1.31 3.77
CA TYR A 45 -6.42 2.01 2.59
C TYR A 45 -5.31 2.05 1.56
N VAL A 46 -5.71 2.08 0.29
CA VAL A 46 -4.80 2.27 -0.83
C VAL A 46 -5.20 3.54 -1.56
N THR A 47 -4.32 4.53 -1.63
CA THR A 47 -4.57 5.73 -2.42
C THR A 47 -4.02 5.55 -3.82
N TYR A 48 -4.93 5.61 -4.78
CA TYR A 48 -4.70 6.18 -6.10
C TYR A 48 -6.03 6.75 -6.59
N GLY A 49 -6.19 8.08 -6.57
CA GLY A 49 -7.41 8.75 -7.04
C GLY A 49 -8.59 8.86 -6.06
N GLY A 50 -8.44 8.46 -4.79
CA GLY A 50 -9.34 8.92 -3.71
C GLY A 50 -10.29 7.92 -3.04
N SER A 51 -10.25 6.62 -3.31
CA SER A 51 -10.90 5.61 -2.44
C SER A 51 -10.45 4.20 -2.76
N SER A 52 -10.03 3.44 -1.74
CA SER A 52 -10.23 1.99 -1.73
C SER A 52 -10.06 1.45 -0.32
N ASP A 53 -11.17 1.02 0.28
CA ASP A 53 -11.16 0.17 1.47
C ASP A 53 -10.70 -1.23 1.04
N THR A 54 -9.56 -1.67 1.56
CA THR A 54 -8.99 -2.96 1.17
C THR A 54 -9.61 -4.15 1.90
N GLY A 55 -10.51 -3.89 2.86
CA GLY A 55 -11.13 -4.89 3.74
C GLY A 55 -10.16 -5.49 4.76
N TYR A 56 -9.01 -4.83 4.99
CA TYR A 56 -8.04 -5.22 6.00
C TYR A 56 -8.15 -4.32 7.22
N VAL A 57 -8.17 -4.92 8.40
CA VAL A 57 -8.12 -4.23 9.70
C VAL A 57 -6.92 -4.72 10.50
N LYS A 58 -6.30 -3.85 11.30
CA LYS A 58 -5.17 -4.24 12.16
C LYS A 58 -5.63 -5.31 13.13
N GLY A 59 -4.91 -6.43 13.17
CA GLY A 59 -5.20 -7.47 14.13
C GLY A 59 -4.53 -7.21 15.48
N SER A 60 -4.74 -8.14 16.39
CA SER A 60 -4.54 -7.92 17.84
C SER A 60 -3.16 -8.36 18.34
N ASN A 61 -2.39 -9.10 17.54
CA ASN A 61 -1.11 -9.70 17.94
C ASN A 61 -0.17 -9.92 16.73
N SER A 62 1.05 -10.39 16.98
CA SER A 62 2.08 -10.63 15.96
C SER A 62 1.70 -11.74 14.97
N ASP A 63 0.93 -12.74 15.41
CA ASP A 63 0.49 -13.86 14.54
C ASP A 63 -0.66 -13.44 13.62
N CYS A 64 -1.38 -12.39 14.01
CA CYS A 64 -2.50 -11.81 13.29
C CYS A 64 -2.26 -10.30 13.13
N GLN A 65 -1.26 -9.93 12.33
CA GLN A 65 -0.94 -8.52 12.09
C GLN A 65 -2.09 -7.79 11.40
N TRP A 66 -2.78 -8.48 10.49
CA TRP A 66 -3.93 -7.97 9.75
C TRP A 66 -5.04 -9.02 9.68
N LYS A 67 -6.30 -8.58 9.70
CA LYS A 67 -7.48 -9.42 9.49
C LYS A 67 -8.22 -8.97 8.24
N ARG A 68 -8.67 -9.95 7.45
CA ARG A 68 -9.58 -9.73 6.32
C ARG A 68 -10.61 -10.84 6.28
N TYR A 69 -11.89 -10.48 6.32
CA TYR A 69 -13.02 -11.43 6.38
C TYR A 69 -12.84 -12.53 7.44
N GLY A 70 -12.34 -12.17 8.64
CA GLY A 70 -12.10 -13.11 9.74
C GLY A 70 -10.79 -13.92 9.65
N SER A 71 -10.05 -13.86 8.54
CA SER A 71 -8.76 -14.54 8.38
C SER A 71 -7.58 -13.66 8.74
N CYS A 72 -6.65 -14.19 9.53
CA CYS A 72 -5.38 -13.53 9.87
C CYS A 72 -4.39 -13.57 8.70
N LYS A 73 -3.65 -12.47 8.54
CA LYS A 73 -2.64 -12.27 7.50
C LYS A 73 -1.42 -11.57 8.09
N SER A 74 -0.25 -12.00 7.65
CA SER A 74 1.00 -11.26 7.91
C SER A 74 1.03 -9.97 7.11
N TYR A 75 1.91 -9.05 7.51
CA TYR A 75 2.21 -7.82 6.77
C TYR A 75 2.57 -8.13 5.31
N SER A 76 3.51 -9.06 5.08
CA SER A 76 3.95 -9.44 3.73
C SER A 76 2.81 -10.01 2.87
N SER A 77 1.96 -10.87 3.45
CA SER A 77 0.82 -11.46 2.74
C SER A 77 -0.23 -10.41 2.38
N MET A 78 -0.51 -9.47 3.30
CA MET A 78 -1.40 -8.34 3.02
C MET A 78 -0.86 -7.45 1.89
N ILE A 79 0.39 -7.01 1.97
CA ILE A 79 1.00 -6.14 0.95
C ILE A 79 0.98 -6.82 -0.43
N SER A 80 1.28 -8.13 -0.48
CA SER A 80 1.24 -8.90 -1.73
C SER A 80 -0.16 -8.99 -2.34
N ASP A 81 -1.20 -9.28 -1.54
CA ASP A 81 -2.60 -9.29 -2.00
C ASP A 81 -3.02 -7.91 -2.54
N ILE A 82 -2.64 -6.84 -1.84
CA ILE A 82 -2.94 -5.48 -2.27
C ILE A 82 -2.28 -5.17 -3.61
N LYS A 83 -0.97 -5.41 -3.74
CA LYS A 83 -0.23 -5.19 -5.00
C LYS A 83 -0.83 -6.01 -6.15
N TYR A 84 -1.19 -7.27 -5.89
CA TYR A 84 -1.86 -8.13 -6.87
C TYR A 84 -3.19 -7.54 -7.34
N LYS A 85 -4.04 -7.09 -6.43
CA LYS A 85 -5.33 -6.47 -6.80
C LYS A 85 -5.17 -5.15 -7.54
N VAL A 86 -4.20 -4.31 -7.16
CA VAL A 86 -3.89 -3.06 -7.87
C VAL A 86 -3.47 -3.37 -9.29
N ALA A 87 -2.53 -4.31 -9.48
CA ALA A 87 -2.06 -4.70 -10.80
C ALA A 87 -3.17 -5.27 -11.70
N ASN A 88 -4.19 -5.89 -11.11
CA ASN A 88 -5.31 -6.50 -11.83
C ASN A 88 -6.58 -5.62 -11.87
N HIS A 89 -6.50 -4.33 -11.52
CA HIS A 89 -7.66 -3.42 -11.49
C HIS A 89 -8.85 -3.93 -10.67
N LYS A 90 -8.58 -4.66 -9.58
CA LYS A 90 -9.61 -5.26 -8.71
C LYS A 90 -10.08 -4.33 -7.59
N TYR A 91 -9.56 -3.10 -7.53
CA TYR A 91 -10.11 -2.04 -6.69
C TYR A 91 -11.12 -1.25 -7.51
N LYS A 92 -12.40 -1.35 -7.14
CA LYS A 92 -13.50 -0.55 -7.68
C LYS A 92 -13.68 0.70 -6.85
#